data_AF-A0A2V6C481-F1
#
_entry.id   AF-A0A2V6C481-F1
#
_cell.length_a   1.000
_cell.length_b   1.000
_cell.length_c   1.000
_cell.angle_alpha   90.00
_cell.angle_beta   90.00
_cell.angle_gamma   90.00
#
_symmetry.space_group_name_H-M   'P 1'
#
loop_
_entity.id
_entity.type
_entity.pdbx_description
1 polymer ?
#
loop_
_entity_poly.entity_id
_entity_poly.type
_entity_poly.pdbx_seq_one_letter_code
_entity_poly.pdbx_strand_id
1 'polypeptide(L)'
;MLKDALEGKPLRHPIHPMLVHFPIGFLVLSFLLDLVSMAFPEVPNLVRGSFYAMLLGIITALLAAVPGFVDYSDIRRDHPGKTTATRHMTLNLMVVAIYGINLWIRSSALSHPKISLLPLLLSIIGIGLLSVSGYLGGRLVYDQGIAVGRHKRRTATPQDTLYLSTGYLASGAEISFVPVPDAEQLGNGETLRVEIDKLVMTIARIDNQLYGFQEFCTHRFGPLSEGSFHGFNVQCPWHNSCFDIRTGKVTNGPAKVDLKTFKIEMRDGKVGVLVTKEHDQKT
;
A
#
# COMPACT_ATOMS: atom_id res chain seq x y z
N MET A 1 3.13 -21.20 -16.90
CA MET A 1 3.40 -22.14 -15.77
C MET A 1 4.51 -21.64 -14.86
N LEU A 2 5.80 -21.65 -15.27
CA LEU A 2 6.89 -21.18 -14.38
C LEU A 2 6.81 -19.69 -14.06
N LYS A 3 6.52 -18.86 -15.06
CA LYS A 3 6.33 -17.41 -14.89
C LYS A 3 5.19 -17.10 -13.91
N ASP A 4 4.03 -17.72 -14.12
CA ASP A 4 2.86 -17.58 -13.24
C ASP A 4 3.15 -18.00 -11.80
N ALA A 5 3.97 -19.05 -11.64
CA ALA A 5 4.41 -19.51 -10.32
C ALA A 5 5.30 -18.46 -9.64
N LEU A 6 6.28 -17.89 -10.36
CA LEU A 6 7.19 -16.85 -9.83
C LEU A 6 6.48 -15.53 -9.51
N GLU A 7 5.44 -15.18 -10.27
CA GLU A 7 4.54 -14.06 -9.97
C GLU A 7 3.64 -14.33 -8.74
N GLY A 8 3.55 -15.59 -8.29
CA GLY A 8 2.73 -15.99 -7.15
C GLY A 8 1.24 -16.19 -7.44
N LYS A 9 0.85 -16.29 -8.72
CA LYS A 9 -0.55 -16.53 -9.12
C LYS A 9 -1.18 -17.76 -8.44
N PRO A 10 -0.49 -18.92 -8.28
CA PRO A 10 -1.06 -20.07 -7.57
C PRO A 10 -1.35 -19.80 -6.09
N LEU A 11 -0.53 -18.97 -5.45
CA LEU A 11 -0.67 -18.60 -4.03
C LEU A 11 -1.62 -17.41 -3.82
N ARG A 12 -2.02 -16.72 -4.91
CA ARG A 12 -2.77 -15.45 -4.87
C ARG A 12 -2.05 -14.34 -4.08
N HIS A 13 -0.74 -14.47 -3.90
CA HIS A 13 0.10 -13.55 -3.16
C HIS A 13 1.43 -13.35 -3.90
N PRO A 14 1.93 -12.11 -3.98
CA PRO A 14 3.14 -11.85 -4.75
C PRO A 14 4.38 -12.36 -4.02
N ILE A 15 5.21 -13.11 -4.73
CA ILE A 15 6.36 -13.81 -4.14
C ILE A 15 7.52 -12.85 -3.87
N HIS A 16 7.81 -11.92 -4.79
CA HIS A 16 8.94 -11.00 -4.60
C HIS A 16 8.82 -10.16 -3.31
N PRO A 17 7.69 -9.44 -3.05
CA PRO A 17 7.50 -8.72 -1.79
C PRO A 17 7.54 -9.63 -0.55
N MET A 18 7.19 -10.91 -0.67
CA MET A 18 7.33 -11.86 0.44
C MET A 18 8.80 -12.15 0.73
N LEU A 19 9.59 -12.46 -0.30
CA LEU A 19 10.98 -12.90 -0.16
C LEU A 19 11.95 -11.80 0.25
N VAL A 20 11.70 -10.52 -0.07
CA VAL A 20 12.64 -9.43 0.22
C VAL A 20 12.91 -9.20 1.72
N HIS A 21 12.07 -9.70 2.62
CA HIS A 21 12.26 -9.58 4.07
C HIS A 21 13.50 -10.35 4.56
N PHE A 22 13.78 -11.51 3.96
CA PHE A 22 14.92 -12.34 4.33
C PHE A 22 16.27 -11.65 4.07
N PRO A 23 16.59 -11.18 2.85
CA PRO A 23 17.86 -10.51 2.61
C PRO A 23 17.99 -9.22 3.42
N ILE A 24 16.91 -8.44 3.59
CA ILE A 24 16.94 -7.23 4.42
C ILE A 24 17.31 -7.60 5.87
N GLY A 25 16.60 -8.56 6.46
CA GLY A 25 16.83 -8.98 7.84
C GLY A 25 18.23 -9.54 8.06
N PHE A 26 18.70 -10.42 7.17
CA PHE A 26 20.02 -11.05 7.30
C PHE A 26 21.19 -10.07 7.08
N LEU A 27 21.09 -9.14 6.12
CA LEU A 27 22.15 -8.15 5.88
C LEU A 27 22.20 -7.11 7.01
N VAL A 28 21.05 -6.68 7.54
CA VAL A 28 20.99 -5.82 8.73
C VAL A 28 21.55 -6.54 9.95
N LEU A 29 21.18 -7.81 10.17
CA LEU A 29 21.71 -8.62 11.27
C LEU A 29 23.24 -8.77 11.17
N SER A 30 23.77 -9.03 9.97
CA SER A 30 25.21 -9.07 9.73
C SER A 30 25.90 -7.77 10.18
N PHE A 31 25.36 -6.62 9.79
CA PHE A 31 25.90 -5.33 10.20
C PHE A 31 25.79 -5.10 11.72
N LEU A 32 24.68 -5.48 12.35
CA LEU A 32 24.55 -5.38 13.81
C LEU A 32 25.60 -6.26 14.52
N LEU A 33 25.82 -7.48 14.06
CA LEU A 33 26.85 -8.36 14.61
C LEU A 33 28.27 -7.78 14.42
N ASP A 34 28.52 -7.03 13.34
CA ASP A 34 29.77 -6.29 13.17
C ASP A 34 29.95 -5.25 14.27
N LEU A 35 28.93 -4.44 14.53
CA LEU A 35 28.96 -3.41 15.58
C LEU A 35 29.15 -4.03 16.97
N VAL A 36 28.47 -5.14 17.25
CA VAL A 36 28.64 -5.87 18.51
C VAL A 36 30.07 -6.42 18.61
N SER A 37 30.66 -6.93 17.52
CA SER A 37 32.06 -7.42 17.53
C SER A 37 33.08 -6.31 17.83
N MET A 38 32.75 -5.06 17.52
CA MET A 38 33.59 -3.91 17.86
C MET A 38 33.44 -3.50 19.32
N ALA A 39 32.20 -3.51 19.83
CA ALA A 39 31.88 -3.08 21.19
C ALA A 39 32.27 -4.14 22.25
N PHE A 40 32.14 -5.42 21.91
CA PHE A 40 32.29 -6.56 22.81
C PHE A 40 33.14 -7.67 22.17
N PRO A 41 34.45 -7.42 21.91
CA PRO A 41 35.34 -8.37 21.24
C PRO A 41 35.57 -9.68 22.02
N GLU A 42 35.26 -9.70 23.32
CA GLU A 42 35.29 -10.88 24.18
C GLU A 42 34.17 -11.89 23.86
N VAL A 43 33.08 -11.47 23.22
CA VAL A 43 31.99 -12.37 22.84
C VAL A 43 32.43 -13.21 21.63
N PRO A 44 32.51 -14.55 21.77
CA PRO A 44 33.10 -15.39 20.74
C PRO A 44 32.21 -15.48 19.48
N ASN A 45 32.86 -15.72 18.34
CA ASN A 45 32.21 -16.04 17.06
C ASN A 45 31.32 -14.95 16.44
N LEU A 46 31.35 -13.70 16.90
CA LEU A 46 30.52 -12.63 16.31
C LEU A 46 30.85 -12.35 14.84
N VAL A 47 32.13 -12.28 14.47
CA VAL A 47 32.57 -12.09 13.08
C VAL A 47 32.12 -13.27 12.19
N ARG A 48 32.20 -14.50 12.71
CA ARG A 48 31.71 -15.70 12.03
C ARG A 48 30.19 -15.69 11.87
N GLY A 49 29.45 -15.29 12.91
CA GLY A 49 28.00 -15.12 12.88
C GLY A 49 27.59 -14.08 11.83
N SER A 50 28.27 -12.94 11.81
CA SER A 50 28.06 -11.90 10.80
C SER A 50 28.30 -12.42 9.39
N PHE A 51 29.37 -13.20 9.17
CA PHE A 51 29.66 -13.82 7.87
C PHE A 51 28.53 -14.75 7.39
N TYR A 52 28.01 -15.63 8.25
CA TYR A 52 26.92 -16.52 7.84
C TYR A 52 25.59 -15.80 7.65
N ALA A 53 25.29 -14.80 8.47
CA ALA A 53 24.15 -13.92 8.25
C ALA A 53 24.27 -13.23 6.88
N MET A 54 25.43 -12.67 6.55
CA MET A 54 25.70 -12.06 5.25
C MET A 54 25.52 -13.05 4.09
N LEU A 55 26.05 -14.28 4.23
CA LEU A 55 25.93 -15.34 3.23
C LEU A 55 24.47 -15.67 2.95
N LEU A 56 23.68 -15.90 3.99
CA LEU A 56 22.24 -16.16 3.87
C LEU A 56 21.50 -14.95 3.28
N GLY A 57 21.91 -13.74 3.63
CA GLY A 57 21.41 -12.50 3.03
C GLY A 57 21.64 -12.45 1.53
N ILE A 58 22.83 -12.78 1.05
CA ILE A 58 23.14 -12.81 -0.39
C ILE A 58 22.35 -13.91 -1.11
N ILE A 59 22.32 -15.13 -0.55
CA ILE A 59 21.59 -16.26 -1.15
C ILE A 59 20.10 -15.90 -1.29
N THR A 60 19.49 -15.39 -0.22
CA THR A 60 18.07 -15.00 -0.25
C THR A 60 17.81 -13.78 -1.13
N ALA A 61 18.77 -12.85 -1.26
CA ALA A 61 18.68 -11.73 -2.21
C ALA A 61 18.65 -12.22 -3.67
N LEU A 62 19.51 -13.17 -4.01
CA LEU A 62 19.54 -13.78 -5.35
C LEU A 62 18.26 -14.55 -5.64
N LEU A 63 17.72 -15.28 -4.66
CA LEU A 63 16.42 -15.96 -4.77
C LEU A 63 15.28 -14.96 -4.96
N ALA A 64 15.27 -13.83 -4.23
CA ALA A 64 14.27 -12.77 -4.39
C ALA A 64 14.40 -12.00 -5.71
N ALA A 65 15.61 -11.91 -6.28
CA ALA A 65 15.87 -11.22 -7.54
C ALA A 65 15.19 -11.91 -8.74
N VAL A 66 15.01 -13.24 -8.69
CA VAL A 66 14.34 -14.01 -9.76
C VAL A 66 12.88 -13.56 -9.97
N PRO A 67 11.96 -13.66 -8.99
CA PRO A 67 10.61 -13.16 -9.15
C PRO A 67 10.57 -11.63 -9.33
N GLY A 68 11.49 -10.89 -8.69
CA GLY A 68 11.57 -9.43 -8.90
C GLY A 68 11.92 -9.02 -10.33
N PHE A 69 12.73 -9.82 -11.03
CA PHE A 69 13.03 -9.59 -12.44
C PHE A 69 11.84 -9.94 -13.34
N VAL A 70 11.08 -10.99 -13.01
CA VAL A 70 9.82 -11.31 -13.70
C VAL A 70 8.85 -10.14 -13.57
N ASP A 71 8.63 -9.64 -12.34
CA ASP A 71 7.78 -8.47 -12.07
C ASP A 71 8.27 -7.24 -12.85
N TYR A 72 9.58 -6.98 -12.86
CA TYR A 72 10.18 -5.89 -13.62
C TYR A 72 9.93 -6.00 -15.13
N SER A 73 10.00 -7.21 -15.67
CA SER A 73 9.85 -7.46 -17.11
C SER A 73 8.44 -7.13 -17.63
N ASP A 74 7.43 -7.27 -16.76
CA ASP A 74 6.03 -7.00 -17.08
C ASP A 74 5.64 -5.52 -16.99
N ILE A 75 6.47 -4.69 -16.35
CA ILE A 75 6.26 -3.25 -16.35
C ILE A 75 6.49 -2.72 -17.77
N ARG A 76 5.44 -2.15 -18.37
CA ARG A 76 5.52 -1.45 -19.66
C ARG A 76 6.59 -0.37 -19.63
N ARG A 77 7.26 -0.16 -20.77
CA ARG A 77 8.39 0.80 -20.89
C ARG A 77 7.96 2.26 -20.67
N ASP A 78 6.72 2.60 -21.00
CA ASP A 78 6.14 3.93 -20.86
C ASP A 78 5.49 4.17 -19.48
N HIS A 79 5.44 3.15 -18.61
CA HIS A 79 4.90 3.31 -17.27
C HIS A 79 5.85 4.15 -16.39
N PRO A 80 5.36 5.15 -15.64
CA PRO A 80 6.21 6.01 -14.79
C PRO A 80 6.99 5.21 -13.73
N GLY A 81 6.48 4.05 -13.34
CA GLY A 81 7.16 3.14 -12.41
C GLY A 81 8.38 2.42 -12.99
N LYS A 82 8.56 2.37 -14.31
CA LYS A 82 9.67 1.63 -14.94
C LYS A 82 11.02 2.19 -14.51
N THR A 83 11.20 3.52 -14.53
CA THR A 83 12.44 4.17 -14.10
C THR A 83 12.74 3.92 -12.62
N THR A 84 11.70 3.94 -11.77
CA THR A 84 11.84 3.65 -10.34
C THR A 84 12.26 2.20 -10.12
N ALA A 85 11.67 1.27 -10.87
CA ALA A 85 11.99 -0.15 -10.81
C ALA A 85 13.42 -0.44 -11.29
N THR A 86 13.87 0.20 -12.37
CA THR A 86 15.26 0.08 -12.84
C THR A 86 16.24 0.60 -11.79
N ARG A 87 16.00 1.77 -11.20
CA ARG A 87 16.86 2.32 -10.12
C ARG A 87 16.91 1.39 -8.92
N HIS A 88 15.75 0.88 -8.48
CA HIS A 88 15.66 -0.09 -7.38
C HIS A 88 16.47 -1.37 -7.68
N MET A 89 16.28 -1.95 -8.87
CA MET A 89 17.03 -3.15 -9.30
C MET A 89 18.55 -2.88 -9.33
N THR A 90 18.98 -1.77 -9.92
CA THR A 90 20.41 -1.38 -9.98
C THR A 90 21.00 -1.24 -8.58
N LEU A 91 20.33 -0.57 -7.66
CA LEU A 91 20.79 -0.43 -6.28
C LEU A 91 20.93 -1.79 -5.59
N ASN A 92 19.97 -2.70 -5.74
CA ASN A 92 20.06 -4.03 -5.14
C ASN A 92 21.18 -4.89 -5.73
N LEU A 93 21.45 -4.78 -7.05
CA LEU A 93 22.60 -5.45 -7.66
C LEU A 93 23.93 -4.90 -7.13
N MET A 94 24.02 -3.58 -6.91
CA MET A 94 25.18 -2.97 -6.24
C MET A 94 25.33 -3.47 -4.81
N VAL A 95 24.24 -3.56 -4.05
CA VAL A 95 24.25 -4.12 -2.68
C VAL A 95 24.77 -5.56 -2.70
N VAL A 96 24.25 -6.43 -3.57
CA VAL A 96 24.71 -7.82 -3.69
C VAL A 96 26.20 -7.88 -4.05
N ALA A 97 26.68 -7.06 -4.98
CA ALA A 97 28.09 -7.01 -5.36
C ALA A 97 28.98 -6.55 -4.19
N ILE A 98 28.60 -5.48 -3.48
CA ILE A 98 29.32 -4.97 -2.30
C ILE A 98 29.41 -6.05 -1.23
N TYR A 99 28.29 -6.70 -0.89
CA TYR A 99 28.27 -7.75 0.11
C TYR A 99 29.00 -9.02 -0.35
N GLY A 100 29.01 -9.35 -1.64
CA GLY A 100 29.84 -10.43 -2.19
C GLY A 100 31.34 -10.16 -2.02
N ILE A 101 31.80 -8.94 -2.31
CA ILE A 101 33.18 -8.51 -2.07
C ILE A 101 33.49 -8.52 -0.56
N ASN A 102 32.57 -8.04 0.26
CA ASN A 102 32.71 -8.01 1.71
C ASN A 102 32.84 -9.43 2.29
N LEU A 103 32.01 -10.36 1.81
CA LEU A 103 32.05 -11.77 2.19
C LEU A 103 33.38 -12.43 1.77
N TRP A 104 33.87 -12.14 0.56
CA TRP A 104 35.18 -12.59 0.11
C TRP A 104 36.29 -12.13 1.05
N ILE A 105 36.35 -10.83 1.38
CA ILE A 105 37.38 -10.27 2.28
C ILE A 105 37.30 -10.93 3.68
N ARG A 106 36.10 -11.21 4.19
CA ARG A 106 35.89 -11.82 5.50
C ARG A 106 36.27 -13.30 5.56
N SER A 107 36.26 -14.00 4.43
CA SER A 107 36.47 -15.45 4.38
C SER A 107 37.81 -15.92 4.99
N SER A 108 38.84 -15.06 4.96
CA SER A 108 40.16 -15.33 5.55
C SER A 108 40.33 -14.83 6.99
N ALA A 109 39.34 -14.12 7.54
CA ALA A 109 39.42 -13.41 8.83
C ALA A 109 38.33 -13.84 9.83
N LEU A 110 37.73 -15.03 9.65
CA LEU A 110 36.59 -15.51 10.46
C LEU A 110 36.92 -15.79 11.92
N SER A 111 38.19 -15.99 12.25
CA SER A 111 38.67 -16.24 13.62
C SER A 111 39.00 -14.94 14.37
N HIS A 112 38.95 -13.78 13.71
CA HIS A 112 39.24 -12.52 14.38
C HIS A 112 38.14 -12.18 15.40
N PRO A 113 38.52 -11.63 16.57
CA PRO A 113 37.56 -11.26 17.61
C PRO A 113 36.69 -10.04 17.21
N LYS A 114 37.22 -9.17 16.33
CA LYS A 114 36.54 -7.97 15.85
C LYS A 114 36.68 -7.81 14.35
N ILE A 115 35.69 -7.14 13.74
CA ILE A 115 35.71 -6.82 12.32
C ILE A 115 36.80 -5.78 11.97
N SER A 116 37.41 -5.91 10.79
CA SER A 116 38.35 -4.93 10.25
C SER A 116 37.62 -3.72 9.64
N LEU A 117 38.31 -2.57 9.55
CA LEU A 117 37.73 -1.31 9.08
C LEU A 117 37.12 -1.41 7.67
N LEU A 118 37.80 -2.04 6.71
CA LEU A 118 37.34 -2.11 5.32
C LEU A 118 36.00 -2.88 5.18
N PRO A 119 35.86 -4.14 5.67
CA PRO A 119 34.58 -4.83 5.73
C PRO A 119 33.45 -4.06 6.42
N LEU A 120 33.78 -3.29 7.48
CA LEU A 120 32.82 -2.45 8.18
C LEU A 120 32.33 -1.29 7.30
N LEU A 121 33.23 -0.57 6.63
CA LEU A 121 32.86 0.52 5.72
C LEU A 121 32.00 0.02 4.56
N LEU A 122 32.33 -1.15 4.00
CA LEU A 122 31.50 -1.80 2.98
C LEU A 122 30.09 -2.14 3.51
N SER A 123 29.98 -2.64 4.75
CA SER A 123 28.67 -2.88 5.37
C SER A 123 27.88 -1.57 5.54
N ILE A 124 28.51 -0.48 6.00
CA ILE A 124 27.85 0.83 6.17
C ILE A 124 27.30 1.34 4.83
N ILE A 125 28.12 1.32 3.78
CA ILE A 125 27.70 1.73 2.43
C ILE A 125 26.57 0.82 1.94
N GLY A 126 26.70 -0.50 2.14
CA GLY A 126 25.68 -1.48 1.79
C GLY A 126 24.34 -1.24 2.47
N ILE A 127 24.34 -0.95 3.78
CA ILE A 127 23.12 -0.60 4.53
C ILE A 127 22.50 0.72 4.05
N GLY A 128 23.32 1.72 3.74
CA GLY A 128 22.85 2.97 3.15
C GLY A 128 22.13 2.76 1.82
N LEU A 129 22.75 2.02 0.90
CA LEU A 129 22.16 1.68 -0.41
C LEU A 129 20.91 0.81 -0.26
N LEU A 130 20.94 -0.18 0.64
CA LEU A 130 19.79 -1.04 0.94
C LEU A 130 18.60 -0.21 1.47
N SER A 131 18.86 0.79 2.30
CA SER A 131 17.81 1.69 2.84
C SER A 131 17.18 2.55 1.75
N VAL A 132 17.99 3.15 0.87
CA VAL A 132 17.49 3.91 -0.29
C VAL A 132 16.70 3.00 -1.23
N SER A 133 17.22 1.80 -1.52
CA SER A 133 16.54 0.81 -2.33
C SER A 133 15.20 0.38 -1.73
N GLY A 134 15.15 0.16 -0.40
CA GLY A 134 13.94 -0.19 0.33
C GLY A 134 12.85 0.89 0.24
N TYR A 135 13.25 2.17 0.31
CA TYR A 135 12.32 3.28 0.08
C TYR A 135 11.74 3.26 -1.34
N LEU A 136 12.57 3.05 -2.37
CA LEU A 136 12.09 2.92 -3.75
C LEU A 136 11.17 1.71 -3.93
N GLY A 137 11.49 0.58 -3.30
CA GLY A 137 10.64 -0.62 -3.28
C GLY A 137 9.27 -0.33 -2.65
N GLY A 138 9.25 0.40 -1.54
CA GLY A 138 8.01 0.89 -0.93
C GLY A 138 7.19 1.75 -1.89
N ARG A 139 7.79 2.70 -2.60
CA ARG A 139 7.08 3.52 -3.59
C ARG A 139 6.51 2.69 -4.75
N LEU A 140 7.26 1.70 -5.26
CA LEU A 140 6.77 0.80 -6.30
C LEU A 140 5.48 0.08 -5.86
N VAL A 141 5.44 -0.39 -4.61
CA VAL A 141 4.31 -1.12 -4.05
C VAL A 141 3.15 -0.20 -3.69
N TYR A 142 3.40 0.85 -2.90
CA TYR A 142 2.34 1.67 -2.28
C TYR A 142 1.86 2.82 -3.18
N ASP A 143 2.75 3.48 -3.93
CA ASP A 143 2.36 4.61 -4.80
C ASP A 143 1.90 4.10 -6.18
N GLN A 144 2.58 3.08 -6.70
CA GLN A 144 2.45 2.64 -8.11
C GLN A 144 1.74 1.29 -8.27
N GLY A 145 1.53 0.53 -7.19
CA GLY A 145 0.83 -0.75 -7.23
C GLY A 145 1.52 -1.82 -8.09
N ILE A 146 2.85 -1.74 -8.25
CA ILE A 146 3.62 -2.73 -9.02
C ILE A 146 3.71 -4.03 -8.23
N ALA A 147 3.42 -5.16 -8.88
CA ALA A 147 3.50 -6.52 -8.33
C ALA A 147 2.61 -6.80 -7.10
N VAL A 148 1.79 -5.86 -6.65
CA VAL A 148 0.73 -6.09 -5.65
C VAL A 148 -0.61 -5.88 -6.34
N GLY A 149 -1.44 -6.93 -6.39
CA GLY A 149 -2.79 -6.75 -6.90
C GLY A 149 -3.51 -5.69 -6.05
N ARG A 150 -4.15 -4.71 -6.70
CA ARG A 150 -5.26 -3.96 -6.08
C ARG A 150 -6.41 -4.95 -5.90
N HIS A 151 -6.26 -5.90 -4.99
CA HIS A 151 -7.38 -6.74 -4.63
C HIS A 151 -8.41 -5.83 -3.97
N LYS A 152 -9.47 -5.50 -4.74
CA LYS A 152 -10.76 -5.06 -4.21
C LYS A 152 -11.20 -6.15 -3.24
N ARG A 153 -10.75 -6.08 -1.99
CA ARG A 153 -11.53 -6.65 -0.90
C ARG A 153 -12.86 -5.93 -1.02
N ARG A 154 -13.90 -6.64 -1.46
CA ARG A 154 -15.25 -6.23 -1.11
C ARG A 154 -15.33 -6.42 0.39
N THR A 155 -15.05 -5.38 1.15
CA THR A 155 -15.54 -5.30 2.52
C THR A 155 -17.03 -5.58 2.43
N ALA A 156 -17.52 -6.56 3.21
CA ALA A 156 -18.94 -6.80 3.27
C ALA A 156 -19.60 -5.47 3.66
N THR A 157 -20.59 -5.04 2.88
CA THR A 157 -21.39 -3.89 3.26
C THR A 157 -22.14 -4.24 4.55
N PRO A 158 -22.15 -3.37 5.58
CA PRO A 158 -22.86 -3.68 6.82
C PRO A 158 -24.37 -3.86 6.56
N GLN A 159 -25.06 -4.58 7.45
CA GLN A 159 -26.43 -5.05 7.20
C GLN A 159 -27.44 -3.91 6.93
N ASP A 160 -27.24 -2.74 7.51
CA ASP A 160 -28.12 -1.58 7.35
C ASP A 160 -27.84 -0.77 6.07
N THR A 161 -27.22 -1.38 5.06
CA THR A 161 -26.97 -0.74 3.76
C THR A 161 -28.21 -0.82 2.88
N LEU A 162 -28.66 0.32 2.35
CA LEU A 162 -29.71 0.34 1.34
C LEU A 162 -29.14 -0.05 -0.03
N TYR A 163 -29.65 -1.12 -0.63
CA TYR A 163 -29.21 -1.59 -1.94
C TYR A 163 -30.13 -1.10 -3.04
N LEU A 164 -29.56 -0.34 -3.98
CA LEU A 164 -30.25 0.23 -5.13
C LEU A 164 -29.51 -0.15 -6.41
N SER A 165 -30.20 -0.05 -7.53
CA SER A 165 -29.59 -0.19 -8.85
C SER A 165 -29.95 1.00 -9.72
N THR A 166 -29.04 1.39 -10.61
CA THR A 166 -29.46 2.13 -11.79
C THR A 166 -30.30 1.14 -12.61
N GLY A 167 -31.64 1.25 -12.57
CA GLY A 167 -32.50 0.38 -13.37
C GLY A 167 -32.04 0.33 -14.84
N TYR A 168 -32.41 -0.73 -15.58
CA TYR A 168 -32.04 -0.94 -16.99
C TYR A 168 -32.08 0.40 -17.74
N LEU A 169 -30.90 0.93 -18.01
CA LEU A 169 -30.67 2.26 -18.54
C LEU A 169 -31.66 2.54 -19.68
N ALA A 170 -32.37 3.67 -19.61
CA ALA A 170 -32.80 4.31 -20.85
C ALA A 170 -31.51 4.52 -21.66
N SER A 171 -31.39 3.78 -22.77
CA SER A 171 -30.18 3.61 -23.54
C SER A 171 -29.69 4.97 -24.09
N GLY A 172 -28.83 5.66 -23.33
CA GLY A 172 -28.21 6.91 -23.78
C GLY A 172 -27.79 7.91 -22.70
N ALA A 173 -28.33 7.84 -21.49
CA ALA A 173 -27.95 8.81 -20.44
C ALA A 173 -26.55 8.52 -19.86
N GLU A 174 -25.72 9.56 -19.77
CA GLU A 174 -24.35 9.54 -19.22
C GLU A 174 -24.35 9.69 -17.69
N ILE A 175 -25.38 10.33 -17.15
CA ILE A 175 -25.63 10.57 -15.72
C ILE A 175 -27.02 10.04 -15.38
N SER A 176 -27.11 9.20 -14.35
CA SER A 176 -28.35 8.62 -13.83
C SER A 176 -28.69 9.25 -12.49
N PHE A 177 -29.93 9.70 -12.33
CA PHE A 177 -30.50 10.06 -11.03
C PHE A 177 -31.10 8.81 -10.39
N VAL A 178 -30.58 8.43 -9.23
CA VAL A 178 -31.07 7.28 -8.46
C VAL A 178 -31.76 7.81 -7.20
N PRO A 179 -33.09 7.69 -7.09
CA PRO A 179 -33.79 8.12 -5.88
C PRO A 179 -33.36 7.26 -4.70
N VAL A 180 -33.13 7.88 -3.55
CA VAL A 180 -32.72 7.22 -2.32
C VAL A 180 -33.84 7.39 -1.30
N PRO A 181 -34.66 6.34 -1.07
CA PRO A 181 -35.66 6.32 -0.01
C PRO A 181 -35.10 6.77 1.34
N ASP A 182 -35.92 7.46 2.12
CA ASP A 182 -35.65 7.86 3.51
C ASP A 182 -34.50 8.86 3.69
N ALA A 183 -33.77 9.22 2.63
CA ALA A 183 -32.73 10.24 2.69
C ALA A 183 -33.30 11.62 3.08
N GLU A 184 -34.54 11.91 2.71
CA GLU A 184 -35.25 13.12 3.16
C GLU A 184 -35.57 13.12 4.66
N GLN A 185 -35.70 11.96 5.28
CA GLN A 185 -36.09 11.80 6.68
C GLN A 185 -34.90 11.93 7.65
N LEU A 186 -33.66 11.89 7.13
CA LEU A 186 -32.45 12.06 7.93
C LEU A 186 -32.52 13.33 8.78
N GLY A 187 -32.31 13.20 10.09
CA GLY A 187 -32.07 14.30 11.01
C GLY A 187 -30.67 14.90 10.86
N ASN A 188 -30.45 16.08 11.46
CA ASN A 188 -29.14 16.73 11.41
C ASN A 188 -28.10 15.90 12.18
N GLY A 189 -26.97 15.58 11.53
CA GLY A 189 -25.92 14.69 12.04
C GLY A 189 -26.14 13.22 11.73
N GLU A 190 -27.31 12.83 11.19
CA GLU A 190 -27.60 11.45 10.84
C GLU A 190 -27.05 11.09 9.45
N THR A 191 -26.85 9.79 9.26
CA THR A 191 -26.31 9.21 8.04
C THR A 191 -27.15 8.05 7.53
N LEU A 192 -27.24 7.91 6.21
CA LEU A 192 -27.79 6.75 5.52
C LEU A 192 -26.72 6.16 4.61
N ARG A 193 -26.47 4.86 4.73
CA ARG A 193 -25.54 4.13 3.85
C ARG A 193 -26.27 3.53 2.67
N VAL A 194 -25.72 3.69 1.48
CA VAL A 194 -26.33 3.25 0.22
C VAL A 194 -25.29 2.55 -0.65
N GLU A 195 -25.67 1.45 -1.27
CA GLU A 195 -24.93 0.81 -2.36
C GLU A 195 -25.73 0.94 -3.66
N ILE A 196 -25.16 1.60 -4.67
CA ILE A 196 -25.74 1.70 -6.02
C ILE A 196 -24.78 0.99 -6.98
N ASP A 197 -25.19 -0.13 -7.58
CA ASP A 197 -24.36 -0.89 -8.54
C ASP A 197 -22.92 -1.15 -8.08
N LYS A 198 -22.75 -1.58 -6.82
CA LYS A 198 -21.47 -1.85 -6.10
C LYS A 198 -20.71 -0.60 -5.63
N LEU A 199 -21.26 0.58 -5.84
CA LEU A 199 -20.71 1.84 -5.38
C LEU A 199 -21.30 2.17 -4.01
N VAL A 200 -20.51 1.95 -2.96
CA VAL A 200 -20.93 2.16 -1.56
C VAL A 200 -20.62 3.60 -1.13
N MET A 201 -21.64 4.30 -0.66
CA MET A 201 -21.57 5.70 -0.25
C MET A 201 -22.38 5.96 1.01
N THR A 202 -22.05 7.05 1.68
CA THR A 202 -22.80 7.62 2.80
C THR A 202 -23.51 8.88 2.31
N ILE A 203 -24.77 9.05 2.69
CA ILE A 203 -25.49 10.31 2.66
C ILE A 203 -25.60 10.81 4.09
N ALA A 204 -25.17 12.04 4.37
CA ALA A 204 -25.32 12.65 5.68
C ALA A 204 -26.10 13.96 5.57
N ARG A 205 -26.88 14.30 6.60
CA ARG A 205 -27.47 15.64 6.71
C ARG A 205 -26.69 16.48 7.71
N ILE A 206 -26.15 17.61 7.27
CA ILE A 206 -25.45 18.59 8.12
C ILE A 206 -25.96 19.99 7.78
N ASP A 207 -26.28 20.79 8.81
CA ASP A 207 -26.90 22.12 8.70
C ASP A 207 -28.11 22.13 7.76
N ASN A 208 -28.98 21.11 7.92
CA ASN A 208 -30.17 20.86 7.10
C ASN A 208 -29.92 20.60 5.60
N GLN A 209 -28.67 20.45 5.17
CA GLN A 209 -28.29 20.11 3.80
C GLN A 209 -27.79 18.66 3.70
N LEU A 210 -28.03 18.01 2.57
CA LEU A 210 -27.62 16.63 2.33
C LEU A 210 -26.31 16.59 1.54
N TYR A 211 -25.40 15.71 1.95
CA TYR A 211 -24.09 15.50 1.35
C TYR A 211 -23.85 14.03 1.08
N GLY A 212 -23.38 13.70 -0.13
CA GLY A 212 -23.00 12.34 -0.51
C GLY A 212 -21.49 12.20 -0.62
N PHE A 213 -20.92 11.18 0.01
CA PHE A 213 -19.48 10.87 -0.05
C PHE A 213 -19.26 9.36 0.03
N GLN A 214 -18.08 8.88 -0.38
CA GLN A 214 -17.79 7.44 -0.34
C GLN A 214 -17.85 6.90 1.09
N GLU A 215 -18.32 5.67 1.28
CA GLU A 215 -18.51 5.09 2.62
C GLU A 215 -17.17 4.78 3.31
N PHE A 216 -16.23 4.22 2.55
CA PHE A 216 -15.02 3.67 3.14
C PHE A 216 -13.91 4.71 3.18
N CYS A 217 -13.38 4.95 4.39
CA CYS A 217 -12.23 5.82 4.62
C CYS A 217 -11.02 5.38 3.79
N THR A 218 -10.35 6.34 3.12
CA THR A 218 -9.18 6.08 2.26
C THR A 218 -7.92 5.61 3.00
N HIS A 219 -7.90 5.68 4.34
CA HIS A 219 -6.80 5.13 5.14
C HIS A 219 -6.84 3.60 5.19
N ARG A 220 -7.93 3.03 5.73
CA ARG A 220 -8.04 1.58 6.02
C ARG A 220 -9.46 1.03 5.85
N PHE A 221 -10.31 1.67 5.04
CA PHE A 221 -11.70 1.24 4.78
C PHE A 221 -12.63 1.28 6.00
N GLY A 222 -12.37 2.17 6.97
CA GLY A 222 -13.30 2.38 8.07
C GLY A 222 -14.64 2.96 7.58
N PRO A 223 -15.77 2.58 8.20
CA PRO A 223 -17.12 3.00 7.82
C PRO A 223 -17.35 4.46 8.23
N LEU A 224 -17.44 5.37 7.27
CA LEU A 224 -17.63 6.79 7.56
C LEU A 224 -19.06 7.13 7.99
N SER A 225 -20.06 6.31 7.66
CA SER A 225 -21.41 6.50 8.19
C SER A 225 -21.50 6.21 9.69
N GLU A 226 -20.56 5.47 10.25
CA GLU A 226 -20.45 5.21 11.71
C GLU A 226 -19.53 6.25 12.39
N GLY A 227 -19.11 7.27 11.66
CA GLY A 227 -18.26 8.34 12.15
C GLY A 227 -19.00 9.41 12.94
N SER A 228 -18.24 10.32 13.53
CA SER A 228 -18.77 11.51 14.21
C SER A 228 -18.54 12.76 13.35
N PHE A 229 -19.38 13.78 13.53
CA PHE A 229 -19.28 15.03 12.78
C PHE A 229 -18.84 16.20 13.67
N HIS A 230 -17.88 16.98 13.18
CA HIS A 230 -17.50 18.28 13.73
C HIS A 230 -17.74 19.34 12.65
N GLY A 231 -18.94 19.93 12.63
CA GLY A 231 -19.42 20.70 11.49
C GLY A 231 -19.47 19.82 10.23
N PHE A 232 -18.84 20.26 9.14
CA PHE A 232 -18.75 19.49 7.89
C PHE A 232 -17.62 18.45 7.86
N ASN A 233 -16.89 18.27 8.96
CA ASN A 233 -15.83 17.27 9.02
C ASN A 233 -16.36 15.96 9.60
N VAL A 234 -16.40 14.92 8.78
CA VAL A 234 -16.63 13.54 9.26
C VAL A 234 -15.31 12.98 9.78
N GLN A 235 -15.34 12.42 11.00
CA GLN A 235 -14.23 11.72 11.63
C GLN A 235 -14.47 10.21 11.59
N CYS A 236 -13.56 9.48 10.94
CA CYS A 236 -13.60 8.03 10.83
C CYS A 236 -13.43 7.36 12.21
N PRO A 237 -14.30 6.40 12.59
CA PRO A 237 -14.32 5.82 13.94
C PRO A 237 -13.12 4.91 14.23
N TRP A 238 -12.38 4.46 13.19
CA TRP A 238 -11.28 3.52 13.39
C TRP A 238 -9.97 4.19 13.80
N HIS A 239 -9.57 5.24 13.09
CA HIS A 239 -8.25 5.87 13.28
C HIS A 239 -8.31 7.40 13.19
N ASN A 240 -9.49 8.00 13.34
CA ASN A 240 -9.69 9.45 13.48
C ASN A 240 -9.28 10.31 12.28
N SER A 241 -9.15 9.72 11.08
CA SER A 241 -8.99 10.51 9.85
C SER A 241 -10.24 11.37 9.63
N CYS A 242 -10.04 12.64 9.30
CA CYS A 242 -11.12 13.58 9.08
C CYS A 242 -11.17 14.05 7.63
N PHE A 243 -12.38 14.27 7.13
CA PHE A 243 -12.62 14.73 5.77
C PHE A 243 -13.73 15.77 5.75
N ASP A 244 -13.56 16.82 4.94
CA ASP A 244 -14.63 17.78 4.66
C ASP A 244 -15.62 17.15 3.67
N ILE A 245 -16.85 16.85 4.09
CA ILE A 245 -17.83 16.12 3.28
C ILE A 245 -18.33 16.86 2.04
N ARG A 246 -18.08 18.18 1.96
CA ARG A 246 -18.49 19.01 0.81
C ARG A 246 -17.51 18.87 -0.34
N THR A 247 -16.23 18.72 0.00
CA THR A 247 -15.13 18.70 -0.97
C THR A 247 -14.45 17.34 -1.10
N GLY A 248 -14.64 16.47 -0.10
CA GLY A 248 -13.93 15.21 0.07
C GLY A 248 -12.52 15.34 0.64
N LYS A 249 -12.00 16.56 0.80
CA LYS A 249 -10.59 16.78 1.18
C LYS A 249 -10.26 16.20 2.55
N VAL A 250 -9.09 15.56 2.65
CA VAL A 250 -8.52 15.19 3.94
C VAL A 250 -8.22 16.45 4.74
N THR A 251 -8.78 16.56 5.94
CA THR A 251 -8.53 17.66 6.88
C THR A 251 -7.67 17.21 8.06
N ASN A 252 -7.69 15.92 8.40
CA ASN A 252 -6.80 15.33 9.39
C ASN A 252 -6.42 13.89 9.01
N GLY A 253 -5.13 13.55 9.18
CA GLY A 253 -4.61 12.21 8.90
C GLY A 253 -5.09 11.15 9.90
N PRO A 254 -4.70 9.87 9.74
CA PRO A 254 -3.63 9.35 8.86
C PRO A 254 -3.96 9.18 7.37
N ALA A 255 -5.21 9.38 6.94
CA ALA A 255 -5.55 9.39 5.51
C ALA A 255 -4.71 10.42 4.73
N LYS A 256 -4.42 10.12 3.46
CA LYS A 256 -3.65 10.99 2.55
C LYS A 256 -4.32 11.20 1.19
N VAL A 257 -5.43 10.50 0.96
CA VAL A 257 -6.18 10.52 -0.31
C VAL A 257 -7.56 11.07 0.02
N ASP A 258 -7.99 12.05 -0.75
CA ASP A 258 -9.31 12.67 -0.60
C ASP A 258 -10.43 11.66 -0.91
N LEU A 259 -11.60 11.87 -0.31
CA LEU A 259 -12.82 11.12 -0.61
C LEU A 259 -13.37 11.55 -1.97
N LYS A 260 -14.00 10.59 -2.64
CA LYS A 260 -14.96 10.90 -3.68
C LYS A 260 -16.25 11.46 -3.06
N THR A 261 -16.76 12.56 -3.60
CA THR A 261 -18.09 13.09 -3.30
C THR A 261 -19.10 12.75 -4.40
N PHE A 262 -20.37 12.74 -4.05
CA PHE A 262 -21.51 12.44 -4.91
C PHE A 262 -22.51 13.57 -4.81
N LYS A 263 -23.01 14.01 -5.97
CA LYS A 263 -23.99 15.09 -6.00
C LYS A 263 -25.36 14.55 -5.59
N ILE A 264 -25.91 15.13 -4.53
CA ILE A 264 -27.29 14.90 -4.08
C ILE A 264 -28.19 15.95 -4.76
N GLU A 265 -29.30 15.50 -5.33
CA GLU A 265 -30.31 16.37 -5.93
C GLU A 265 -31.71 16.00 -5.44
N MET A 266 -32.62 16.96 -5.54
CA MET A 266 -34.04 16.73 -5.38
C MET A 266 -34.71 16.83 -6.76
N ARG A 267 -35.44 15.79 -7.16
CA ARG A 267 -36.23 15.76 -8.41
C ARG A 267 -37.60 15.17 -8.11
N ASP A 268 -38.65 15.85 -8.56
CA ASP A 268 -40.04 15.42 -8.37
C ASP A 268 -40.39 15.05 -6.92
N GLY A 269 -39.88 15.85 -5.97
CA GLY A 269 -40.07 15.64 -4.53
C GLY A 269 -39.27 14.48 -3.92
N LYS A 270 -38.39 13.83 -4.68
CA LYS A 270 -37.51 12.74 -4.21
C LYS A 270 -36.08 13.20 -4.09
N VAL A 271 -35.41 12.83 -3.00
CA VAL A 271 -33.96 12.95 -2.86
C VAL A 271 -33.30 11.81 -3.62
N GLY A 272 -32.21 12.10 -4.32
CA GLY A 272 -31.44 11.08 -5.02
C GLY A 272 -30.00 11.48 -5.30
N VAL A 273 -29.22 10.50 -5.73
CA VAL A 273 -27.81 10.64 -6.06
C VAL A 273 -27.63 10.65 -7.57
N LEU A 274 -26.77 11.53 -8.07
CA LEU A 274 -26.30 11.45 -9.46
C LEU A 274 -25.09 10.51 -9.57
N VAL A 275 -25.24 9.47 -10.39
CA VAL A 275 -24.21 8.47 -10.68
C VAL A 275 -23.85 8.53 -12.15
N THR A 276 -22.55 8.59 -12.48
CA THR A 276 -22.06 8.64 -13.86
C THR A 276 -21.60 7.27 -14.35
N LYS A 277 -21.83 6.95 -15.63
CA LYS A 277 -21.43 5.66 -16.24
C LYS A 277 -19.93 5.36 -16.21
N GLU A 278 -19.08 6.37 -16.13
CA GLU A 278 -17.61 6.19 -16.14
C GLU A 278 -17.06 5.49 -14.88
N HIS A 279 -17.88 5.17 -13.88
CA HIS A 279 -17.39 4.63 -12.62
C HIS A 279 -16.86 3.19 -12.64
N ASP A 280 -16.89 2.52 -13.80
CA ASP A 280 -16.49 1.11 -13.92
C ASP A 280 -15.27 0.85 -14.85
N GLN A 281 -14.67 1.87 -15.49
CA GLN A 281 -13.65 1.63 -16.54
C GLN A 281 -12.24 2.23 -16.33
N LYS A 282 -11.97 2.97 -15.24
CA LYS A 282 -10.61 3.45 -14.96
C LYS A 282 -10.20 3.26 -13.48
N THR A 283 -10.02 2.02 -13.04
CA THR A 283 -9.21 1.73 -11.83
C THR A 283 -8.63 0.32 -11.83
#